data_AF-H0SMX0-F1
#
_entry.id   AF-H0SMX0-F1
#
_cell.length_a   1.000
_cell.length_b   1.000
_cell.length_c   1.000
_cell.angle_alpha   90.00
_cell.angle_beta   90.00
_cell.angle_gamma   90.00
#
_symmetry.space_group_name_H-M   'P 1'
#
loop_
_entity.id
_entity.type
_entity.pdbx_description
1 polymer ?
#
loop_
_entity_poly.entity_id
_entity_poly.type
_entity_poly.pdbx_seq_one_letter_code
_entity_poly.pdbx_strand_id
1 'polypeptide(L)'
;MQPAAQRWFGTKVVEIKQISAYSCRGMNGNPSAHISEHAFGNALDISAFMLADGRRITVKDGWIGLPEEQGFLRDIQGGACQQFTTVLAPGSNVYHYDHIHVDLMRRASRRLICQPAAQSGEAVAARAQQRRYGYGQREPDVTSSIPARKQAKSIGQLINEEDEFRDY
;
A
#
# COMPACT_ATOMS: atom_id res chain seq x y z
N MET A 1 -14.00 -3.32 -1.97
CA MET A 1 -13.82 -3.30 -0.49
C MET A 1 -14.73 -4.26 0.27
N GLN A 2 -16.06 -4.23 0.09
CA GLN A 2 -16.97 -5.05 0.91
C GLN A 2 -16.68 -6.57 0.86
N PRO A 3 -16.36 -7.17 -0.30
CA PRO A 3 -15.97 -8.58 -0.32
C PRO A 3 -14.72 -8.90 0.50
N ALA A 4 -13.74 -7.99 0.55
CA ALA A 4 -12.55 -8.15 1.37
C ALA A 4 -12.89 -8.04 2.86
N ALA A 5 -13.68 -7.04 3.26
CA ALA A 5 -14.10 -6.88 4.64
C ALA A 5 -14.85 -8.11 5.18
N GLN A 6 -15.77 -8.65 4.37
CA GLN A 6 -16.50 -9.87 4.71
C GLN A 6 -15.57 -11.08 4.85
N ARG A 7 -14.59 -11.21 3.96
CA ARG A 7 -13.61 -12.31 3.96
C ARG A 7 -12.70 -12.29 5.20
N TRP A 8 -12.14 -11.13 5.52
CA TRP A 8 -11.13 -10.98 6.56
C TRP A 8 -11.71 -10.82 7.96
N PHE A 9 -12.91 -10.23 8.06
CA PHE A 9 -13.46 -9.82 9.35
C PHE A 9 -14.88 -10.31 9.61
N GLY A 10 -15.54 -10.92 8.63
CA GLY A 10 -16.94 -11.36 8.76
C GLY A 10 -17.95 -10.22 8.83
N THR A 11 -17.52 -8.98 8.57
CA THR A 11 -18.34 -7.77 8.75
C THR A 11 -18.10 -6.77 7.61
N LYS A 12 -19.00 -5.79 7.48
CA LYS A 12 -18.95 -4.76 6.43
C LYS A 12 -18.09 -3.58 6.85
N VAL A 13 -17.49 -2.91 5.86
CA VAL A 13 -17.01 -1.53 6.04
C VAL A 13 -18.23 -0.61 6.06
N VAL A 14 -18.30 0.29 7.04
CA VAL A 14 -19.37 1.29 7.17
C VAL A 14 -18.87 2.71 6.99
N GLU A 15 -17.56 2.94 7.07
CA GLU A 15 -16.96 4.25 6.84
C GLU A 15 -15.55 4.13 6.26
N ILE A 16 -15.20 5.10 5.41
CA ILE A 16 -13.82 5.31 4.92
C ILE A 16 -13.34 6.64 5.53
N LYS A 17 -12.21 6.61 6.23
CA LYS A 17 -11.54 7.81 6.72
C LYS A 17 -10.55 8.27 5.65
N GLN A 18 -10.83 9.42 5.05
CA GLN A 18 -9.92 10.10 4.13
C GLN A 18 -9.16 11.22 4.85
N ILE A 19 -7.95 11.52 4.40
CA ILE A 19 -7.10 12.61 4.94
C ILE A 19 -6.86 13.74 3.94
N SER A 20 -7.13 13.49 2.66
CA SER A 20 -7.08 14.48 1.60
C SER A 20 -7.94 14.02 0.42
N ALA A 21 -8.63 14.96 -0.21
CA ALA A 21 -9.38 14.78 -1.45
C ALA A 21 -9.11 15.94 -2.40
N TYR A 22 -9.24 17.17 -1.91
CA TYR A 22 -8.88 18.38 -2.64
C TYR A 22 -7.73 19.13 -1.97
N SER A 23 -6.70 19.47 -2.74
CA SER A 23 -5.62 20.36 -2.31
C SER A 23 -4.82 20.88 -3.49
N CYS A 24 -4.80 22.19 -3.67
CA CYS A 24 -4.06 22.85 -4.75
C CYS A 24 -2.57 22.98 -4.39
N ARG A 25 -1.76 21.98 -4.76
CA ARG A 25 -0.30 21.95 -4.55
C ARG A 25 0.40 21.05 -5.57
N GLY A 26 1.70 21.20 -5.70
CA GLY A 26 2.53 20.24 -6.43
C GLY A 26 2.55 18.86 -5.75
N MET A 27 2.85 17.83 -6.53
CA MET A 27 2.97 16.44 -6.06
C MET A 27 3.92 16.36 -4.86
N ASN A 28 3.57 15.51 -3.89
CA ASN A 28 4.31 15.35 -2.64
C ASN A 28 4.54 16.67 -1.84
N GLY A 29 3.76 17.73 -2.14
CA GLY A 29 3.92 19.05 -1.53
C GLY A 29 5.10 19.86 -2.07
N ASN A 30 5.77 19.40 -3.13
CA ASN A 30 6.90 20.08 -3.74
C ASN A 30 6.40 21.16 -4.73
N PRO A 31 6.68 22.46 -4.51
CA PRO A 31 6.21 23.54 -5.39
C PRO A 31 6.86 23.50 -6.79
N SER A 32 7.98 22.80 -6.95
CA SER A 32 8.68 22.61 -8.22
C SER A 32 8.27 21.33 -8.95
N ALA A 33 7.44 20.48 -8.33
CA ALA A 33 6.91 19.28 -8.98
C ALA A 33 5.70 19.61 -9.86
N HIS A 34 5.29 18.63 -10.67
CA HIS A 34 4.03 18.71 -11.39
C HIS A 34 2.86 18.89 -10.41
N ILE A 35 1.76 19.48 -10.90
CA ILE A 35 0.55 19.65 -10.08
C ILE A 35 -0.04 18.28 -9.75
N SER A 36 -0.38 18.09 -8.47
CA SER A 36 -1.01 16.87 -7.98
C SER A 36 -2.44 16.72 -8.51
N GLU A 37 -2.89 15.49 -8.71
CA GLU A 37 -4.28 15.17 -9.04
C GLU A 37 -5.29 15.62 -7.96
N HIS A 38 -4.84 15.84 -6.71
CA HIS A 38 -5.65 16.48 -5.68
C HIS A 38 -6.06 17.92 -6.03
N ALA A 39 -5.27 18.64 -6.82
CA ALA A 39 -5.62 19.99 -7.26
C ALA A 39 -6.82 19.99 -8.21
N PHE A 40 -7.09 18.86 -8.86
CA PHE A 40 -8.21 18.66 -9.78
C PHE A 40 -9.38 17.90 -9.15
N GLY A 41 -9.30 17.56 -7.85
CA GLY A 41 -10.28 16.69 -7.19
C GLY A 41 -10.32 15.27 -7.77
N ASN A 42 -9.23 14.85 -8.43
CA ASN A 42 -9.12 13.59 -9.15
C ASN A 42 -8.32 12.52 -8.36
N ALA A 43 -8.07 12.79 -7.09
CA ALA A 43 -7.33 11.92 -6.18
C ALA A 43 -7.97 11.84 -4.78
N LEU A 44 -7.69 10.75 -4.07
CA LEU A 44 -8.16 10.50 -2.71
C LEU A 44 -7.09 9.79 -1.87
N ASP A 45 -6.84 10.29 -0.67
CA ASP A 45 -5.95 9.67 0.32
C ASP A 45 -6.76 9.03 1.43
N ILE A 46 -6.70 7.70 1.54
CA ILE A 46 -7.46 6.91 2.51
C ILE A 46 -6.54 6.44 3.64
N SER A 47 -6.87 6.80 4.88
CA SER A 47 -6.06 6.48 6.08
C SER A 47 -6.64 5.38 6.96
N ALA A 48 -7.94 5.12 6.92
CA ALA A 48 -8.55 4.04 7.70
C ALA A 48 -9.92 3.60 7.18
N PHE A 49 -10.37 2.43 7.65
CA PHE A 49 -11.71 1.88 7.45
C PHE A 49 -12.38 1.61 8.80
N MET A 50 -13.65 1.99 8.94
CA MET A 50 -14.47 1.60 10.09
C MET A 50 -15.35 0.42 9.69
N LEU A 51 -15.38 -0.61 10.53
CA LEU A 51 -16.22 -1.79 10.36
C LEU A 51 -17.53 -1.64 11.13
N ALA A 52 -18.57 -2.37 10.72
CA ALA A 52 -19.90 -2.28 11.32
C ALA A 52 -19.93 -2.70 12.80
N ASP A 53 -18.93 -3.46 13.26
CA ASP A 53 -18.78 -3.88 14.65
C ASP A 53 -17.92 -2.91 15.50
N GLY A 54 -17.58 -1.75 14.95
CA GLY A 54 -16.83 -0.70 15.64
C GLY A 54 -15.31 -0.81 15.51
N ARG A 55 -14.77 -1.88 14.91
CA ARG A 55 -13.32 -1.97 14.65
C ARG A 55 -12.87 -0.87 13.68
N ARG A 56 -11.71 -0.26 13.99
CA ARG A 56 -11.03 0.71 13.14
C ARG A 56 -9.74 0.09 12.61
N ILE A 57 -9.63 -0.04 11.30
CA ILE A 57 -8.44 -0.55 10.63
C ILE A 57 -7.71 0.64 10.01
N THR A 58 -6.59 1.07 10.62
CA THR A 58 -5.75 2.14 10.06
C THR A 58 -4.81 1.56 9.00
N VAL A 59 -4.53 2.33 7.95
CA VAL A 59 -3.53 1.94 6.95
C VAL A 59 -2.16 1.89 7.61
N LYS A 60 -1.76 2.95 8.33
CA LYS A 60 -0.46 3.05 9.01
C LYS A 60 -0.11 1.82 9.85
N ASP A 61 -1.00 1.42 10.77
CA ASP A 61 -0.69 0.35 11.73
C ASP A 61 -1.04 -1.02 11.15
N GLY A 62 -2.16 -1.12 10.43
CA GLY A 62 -2.63 -2.36 9.82
C GLY A 62 -1.72 -2.88 8.71
N TRP A 63 -0.93 -2.02 8.04
CA TRP A 63 -0.08 -2.42 6.91
C TRP A 63 0.99 -3.47 7.27
N ILE A 64 1.43 -3.45 8.53
CA ILE A 64 2.36 -4.42 9.15
C ILE A 64 1.80 -4.99 10.46
N GLY A 65 0.50 -4.82 10.69
CA GLY A 65 -0.22 -5.14 11.94
C GLY A 65 -0.65 -6.60 12.02
N LEU A 66 -1.89 -6.85 12.42
CA LEU A 66 -2.43 -8.21 12.48
C LEU A 66 -2.47 -8.84 11.09
N PRO A 67 -2.29 -10.17 10.95
CA PRO A 67 -2.35 -10.83 9.66
C PRO A 67 -3.62 -10.53 8.86
N GLU A 68 -4.76 -10.44 9.53
CA GLU A 68 -6.06 -10.17 8.92
C GLU A 68 -6.15 -8.73 8.41
N GLU A 69 -5.56 -7.77 9.13
CA GLU A 69 -5.47 -6.36 8.71
C GLU A 69 -4.54 -6.19 7.52
N GLN A 70 -3.38 -6.85 7.56
CA GLN A 70 -2.46 -6.87 6.43
C GLN A 70 -3.13 -7.47 5.20
N GLY A 71 -3.79 -8.63 5.36
CA GLY A 71 -4.52 -9.30 4.28
C GLY A 71 -5.60 -8.41 3.67
N PHE A 72 -6.44 -7.82 4.53
CA PHE A 72 -7.47 -6.89 4.11
C PHE A 72 -6.91 -5.69 3.33
N LEU A 73 -5.88 -5.02 3.86
CA LEU A 73 -5.31 -3.83 3.21
C LEU A 73 -4.64 -4.15 1.86
N ARG A 74 -4.06 -5.35 1.71
CA ARG A 74 -3.52 -5.81 0.41
C ARG A 74 -4.61 -6.11 -0.60
N ASP A 75 -5.73 -6.70 -0.18
CA ASP A 75 -6.88 -6.89 -1.07
C ASP A 75 -7.53 -5.56 -1.47
N ILE A 76 -7.57 -4.58 -0.56
CA ILE A 76 -8.01 -3.22 -0.87
C ILE A 76 -7.08 -2.59 -1.91
N GLN A 77 -5.76 -2.64 -1.70
CA GLN A 77 -4.78 -2.11 -2.65
C GLN A 77 -4.90 -2.81 -4.01
N GLY A 78 -4.95 -4.15 -4.04
CA GLY A 78 -5.06 -4.93 -5.26
C GLY A 78 -6.34 -4.62 -6.05
N GLY A 79 -7.46 -4.44 -5.35
CA GLY A 79 -8.71 -3.98 -5.97
C GLY A 79 -8.62 -2.56 -6.50
N ALA A 80 -7.97 -1.65 -5.78
CA ALA A 80 -7.75 -0.28 -6.23
C ALA A 80 -6.88 -0.25 -7.50
N CYS A 81 -5.82 -1.06 -7.58
CA CYS A 81 -4.94 -1.10 -8.76
C CYS A 81 -5.66 -1.56 -10.04
N GLN A 82 -6.84 -2.16 -9.94
CA GLN A 82 -7.67 -2.53 -11.09
C GLN A 82 -8.60 -1.41 -11.56
N GLN A 83 -8.80 -0.37 -10.74
CA GLN A 83 -9.79 0.69 -10.98
C GLN A 83 -9.15 2.06 -11.22
N PHE A 84 -8.00 2.31 -10.61
CA PHE A 84 -7.30 3.59 -10.64
C PHE A 84 -6.05 3.51 -11.51
N THR A 85 -5.62 4.66 -12.05
CA THR A 85 -4.39 4.72 -12.87
C THR A 85 -3.13 4.81 -12.02
N THR A 86 -3.26 5.31 -10.79
CA THR A 86 -2.19 5.38 -9.80
C THR A 86 -2.73 4.91 -8.47
N VAL A 87 -2.01 3.98 -7.83
CA VAL A 87 -2.25 3.54 -6.46
C VAL A 87 -0.92 3.46 -5.75
N LEU A 88 -0.79 4.26 -4.69
CA LEU A 88 0.42 4.33 -3.87
C LEU A 88 0.03 4.01 -2.43
N ALA A 89 0.58 2.92 -1.93
CA ALA A 89 0.34 2.45 -0.58
C ALA A 89 1.66 2.37 0.20
N PRO A 90 1.63 2.10 1.51
CA PRO A 90 2.85 2.12 2.30
C PRO A 90 3.94 1.21 1.73
N GLY A 91 5.13 1.79 1.57
CA GLY A 91 6.24 1.16 0.87
C GLY A 91 6.44 1.60 -0.59
N SER A 92 5.58 2.46 -1.15
CA SER A 92 5.85 3.16 -2.42
C SER A 92 6.96 4.21 -2.25
N ASN A 93 6.77 5.13 -1.31
CA ASN A 93 7.74 6.14 -0.90
C ASN A 93 7.42 6.64 0.52
N VAL A 94 8.16 7.64 0.99
CA VAL A 94 8.04 8.18 2.37
C VAL A 94 6.71 8.92 2.58
N TYR A 95 6.13 9.50 1.53
CA TYR A 95 4.93 10.33 1.65
C TYR A 95 3.66 9.49 1.84
N HIS A 96 3.66 8.25 1.38
CA HIS A 96 2.50 7.34 1.41
C HIS A 96 2.59 6.27 2.50
N TYR A 97 3.37 6.52 3.56
CA TYR A 97 3.63 5.51 4.60
C TYR A 97 2.41 5.23 5.51
N ASP A 98 1.43 6.13 5.57
CA ASP A 98 0.29 6.07 6.49
C ASP A 98 -1.09 6.07 5.81
N HIS A 99 -1.13 6.08 4.48
CA HIS A 99 -2.38 6.09 3.70
C HIS A 99 -2.22 5.38 2.36
N ILE A 100 -3.35 5.09 1.71
CA ILE A 100 -3.42 4.66 0.31
C ILE A 100 -3.89 5.85 -0.51
N HIS A 101 -3.03 6.33 -1.40
CA HIS A 101 -3.36 7.30 -2.42
C HIS A 101 -3.90 6.60 -3.67
N VAL A 102 -4.97 7.14 -4.23
CA VAL A 102 -5.52 6.72 -5.52
C VAL A 102 -5.82 7.93 -6.40
N ASP A 103 -5.51 7.83 -7.70
CA ASP A 103 -5.86 8.88 -8.68
C ASP A 103 -6.23 8.31 -10.06
N LEU A 104 -6.75 9.20 -10.92
CA LEU A 104 -7.05 8.93 -12.34
C LEU A 104 -6.15 9.74 -13.29
N MET A 105 -4.89 10.01 -12.92
CA MET A 105 -3.91 10.74 -13.74
C MET A 105 -3.79 10.14 -15.14
N ARG A 106 -3.99 10.96 -16.15
CA ARG A 106 -3.88 10.55 -17.57
C ARG A 106 -2.44 10.72 -18.04
N ARG A 107 -1.82 9.61 -18.44
CA ARG A 107 -0.44 9.58 -18.98
C ARG A 107 -0.47 9.18 -20.45
N ALA A 108 0.34 9.83 -21.29
CA ALA A 108 0.45 9.47 -22.72
C ALA A 108 0.84 8.01 -22.92
N SER A 109 1.74 7.50 -22.07
CA SER A 109 2.18 6.09 -22.04
C SER A 109 1.09 5.09 -21.64
N ARG A 110 -0.04 5.56 -21.10
CA ARG A 110 -1.11 4.74 -20.49
C ARG A 110 -0.61 3.78 -19.41
N ARG A 111 0.58 4.00 -18.85
CA ARG A 111 1.14 3.19 -17.77
C ARG A 111 0.25 3.31 -16.53
N LEU A 112 -0.10 2.17 -15.96
CA LEU A 112 -0.74 2.08 -14.65
C LEU A 112 0.35 1.94 -13.57
N ILE A 113 0.21 2.69 -12.48
CA ILE A 113 1.13 2.66 -11.35
C ILE A 113 0.41 1.98 -10.19
N CYS A 114 1.00 0.88 -9.70
CA CYS A 114 0.55 0.17 -8.51
C CYS A 114 1.78 -0.11 -7.65
N GLN A 115 2.03 0.76 -6.67
CA GLN A 115 3.23 0.69 -5.82
C GLN A 115 2.88 0.61 -4.33
N PRO A 116 3.54 -0.27 -3.56
CA PRO A 116 4.33 -1.39 -4.05
C PRO A 116 3.48 -2.33 -4.93
N ALA A 117 4.10 -3.20 -5.73
CA ALA A 117 3.35 -4.14 -6.56
C ALA A 117 2.32 -4.92 -5.72
N ALA A 118 1.07 -4.98 -6.20
CA ALA A 118 0.00 -5.64 -5.48
C ALA A 118 0.34 -7.12 -5.21
N GLN A 119 0.06 -7.55 -3.99
CA GLN A 119 0.21 -8.93 -3.53
C GLN A 119 -1.14 -9.42 -3.02
N SER A 120 -1.40 -10.72 -3.06
CA SER A 120 -2.64 -11.25 -2.47
C SER A 120 -2.65 -11.07 -0.96
N GLY A 121 -3.81 -10.71 -0.41
CA GLY A 121 -3.98 -10.61 1.03
C GLY A 121 -3.66 -11.93 1.72
N GLU A 122 -4.06 -13.07 1.14
CA GLU A 122 -3.79 -14.40 1.70
C GLU A 122 -2.30 -14.69 1.82
N ALA A 123 -1.50 -14.35 0.80
CA ALA A 123 -0.06 -14.59 0.84
C ALA A 123 0.64 -13.72 1.89
N VAL A 124 0.21 -12.46 2.05
CA VAL A 124 0.79 -11.55 3.04
C VAL A 124 0.36 -11.96 4.46
N ALA A 125 -0.91 -12.28 4.68
CA ALA A 125 -1.42 -12.74 5.96
C ALA A 125 -0.73 -14.05 6.39
N ALA A 126 -0.57 -15.02 5.49
CA ALA A 126 0.13 -16.28 5.79
C ALA A 126 1.58 -16.03 6.22
N ARG A 127 2.31 -15.14 5.53
CA ARG A 127 3.67 -14.73 5.93
C ARG A 127 3.69 -14.03 7.29
N ALA A 128 2.70 -13.19 7.58
CA ALA A 128 2.58 -12.49 8.86
C ALA A 128 2.29 -13.47 10.01
N GLN A 129 1.40 -14.44 9.80
CA GLN A 129 1.13 -15.53 10.75
C GLN A 129 2.40 -16.34 11.03
N GLN A 130 3.12 -16.76 9.98
CA GLN A 130 4.39 -17.48 10.12
C GLN A 130 5.42 -16.69 10.93
N ARG A 131 5.54 -15.37 10.73
CA ARG A 131 6.44 -14.53 11.52
C ARG A 131 6.06 -14.45 12.99
N ARG A 132 4.75 -14.43 13.30
CA ARG A 132 4.26 -14.43 14.68
C ARG A 132 4.47 -15.76 15.39
N TYR A 133 4.15 -16.89 14.74
CA TYR A 133 4.27 -18.22 15.35
C TYR A 133 5.68 -18.82 15.25
N GLY A 134 6.46 -18.43 14.24
CA GLY A 134 7.80 -18.97 13.98
C GLY A 134 8.90 -18.48 14.95
N TYR A 135 8.62 -17.48 15.78
CA TYR A 135 9.56 -17.04 16.83
C TYR A 135 9.53 -17.95 18.08
N GLY A 136 8.54 -18.84 18.20
CA GLY A 136 8.38 -19.77 19.34
C GLY A 136 8.69 -21.24 19.04
N GLN A 137 9.11 -21.58 17.82
CA GLN A 137 9.39 -22.94 17.35
C GLN A 137 10.76 -23.00 16.66
N ARG A 138 11.79 -22.39 17.26
CA ARG A 138 13.17 -22.76 16.94
C ARG A 138 13.54 -23.92 17.86
N GLU A 139 13.53 -25.14 17.33
CA GLU A 139 14.35 -26.20 17.92
C GLU A 139 15.82 -25.72 17.97
N PRO A 140 16.59 -25.99 19.03
CA PRO A 140 17.94 -25.43 19.17
C PRO A 140 18.99 -25.97 18.19
N ASP A 141 18.71 -26.99 17.39
CA ASP A 141 19.76 -27.74 16.67
C ASP A 141 19.41 -28.06 15.22
N VAL A 142 19.56 -27.08 14.31
CA VAL A 142 19.96 -27.36 12.91
C VAL A 142 20.82 -26.19 12.40
N THR A 143 22.14 -26.28 12.58
CA THR A 143 23.08 -25.41 11.89
C THR A 143 23.33 -25.96 10.48
N SER A 144 22.42 -25.68 9.54
CA SER A 144 22.72 -25.92 8.13
C SER A 144 23.52 -24.73 7.59
N SER A 145 24.81 -24.98 7.36
CA SER A 145 25.77 -24.07 6.76
C SER A 145 25.47 -23.89 5.26
N ILE A 146 24.71 -22.85 4.93
CA ILE A 146 24.57 -22.38 3.54
C ILE A 146 25.55 -21.22 3.33
N PRO A 147 26.40 -21.26 2.28
CA PRO A 147 27.39 -20.20 2.05
C PRO A 147 26.70 -18.89 1.64
N ALA A 148 27.17 -17.79 2.24
CA ALA A 148 26.71 -16.44 1.98
C ALA A 148 26.95 -16.05 0.51
N ARG A 149 25.88 -16.05 -0.29
CA ARG A 149 25.90 -15.44 -1.62
C ARG A 149 25.83 -13.92 -1.44
N LYS A 150 26.96 -13.23 -1.69
CA LYS A 150 27.04 -11.76 -1.67
C LYS A 150 26.01 -11.19 -2.65
N GLN A 151 24.97 -10.55 -2.14
CA GLN A 151 24.06 -9.75 -2.95
C GLN A 151 24.70 -8.38 -3.15
N ALA A 152 24.99 -8.06 -4.42
CA ALA A 152 25.49 -6.74 -4.79
C ALA A 152 24.44 -5.68 -4.42
N LYS A 153 24.88 -4.63 -3.70
CA LYS A 153 24.07 -3.44 -3.47
C LYS A 153 23.87 -2.72 -4.80
N SER A 154 22.68 -2.85 -5.39
CA SER A 154 22.17 -1.85 -6.31
C SER A 154 21.63 -0.71 -5.45
N ILE A 155 22.37 0.40 -5.41
CA ILE A 155 21.83 1.68 -4.95
C ILE A 155 20.92 2.15 -6.08
N GLY A 156 19.69 1.62 -6.10
CA GLY A 156 18.59 2.19 -6.85
C GLY A 156 18.22 3.50 -6.18
N GLN A 157 18.62 4.60 -6.80
CA GLN A 157 18.17 5.94 -6.50
C GLN A 157 16.64 5.89 -6.31
N LEU A 158 16.15 6.46 -5.20
CA LEU A 158 14.71 6.62 -4.95
C LEU A 158 14.18 7.65 -5.95
N ILE A 159 13.96 7.22 -7.18
CA ILE A 159 13.26 8.02 -8.19
C ILE A 159 11.79 7.88 -7.83
N ASN A 160 11.17 8.99 -7.43
CA ASN A 160 9.71 9.05 -7.34
C ASN A 160 9.19 8.85 -8.78
N GLU A 161 8.72 7.64 -9.11
CA GLU A 161 8.15 7.36 -10.44
C GLU A 161 6.93 8.26 -10.74
N GLU A 162 6.33 8.86 -9.71
CA GLU A 162 5.32 9.91 -9.84
C GLU A 162 5.85 11.18 -10.54
N ASP A 163 7.11 11.54 -10.28
CA ASP A 163 7.75 12.76 -10.78
C ASP A 163 8.38 12.54 -12.18
N GLU A 164 8.54 11.29 -12.62
CA GLU A 164 9.17 10.96 -13.90
C GLU A 164 8.14 11.03 -15.06
N PHE A 165 7.80 12.25 -15.44
CA PHE A 165 7.17 12.55 -16.72
C PHE A 165 8.25 12.97 -17.72
N ARG A 166 8.63 12.06 -18.62
CA ARG A 166 9.33 12.41 -19.86
C ARG A 166 8.35 12.26 -21.01
N ASP A 167 7.82 13.39 -21.46
CA ASP A 167 7.10 13.49 -22.73
C ASP A 167 8.05 13.13 -23.88
N TYR A 168 7.76 12.03 -24.56
CA TYR A 168 8.09 11.83 -25.97
C TYR A 168 6.89 11.20 -26.66
#